data_AF-A0A7W7VK30-F1
#
_entry.id   AF-A0A7W7VK30-F1
#
_cell.length_a   1.000
_cell.length_b   1.000
_cell.length_c   1.000
_cell.angle_alpha   90.00
_cell.angle_beta   90.00
_cell.angle_gamma   90.00
#
_symmetry.space_group_name_H-M   'P 1'
#
loop_
_entity.id
_entity.type
_entity.pdbx_description
1 polymer ?
#
loop_
_entity_poly.entity_id
_entity_poly.type
_entity_poly.pdbx_seq_one_letter_code
_entity_poly.pdbx_strand_id
1 'polypeptide(L)'
;MAVLAAFGMLAESSGSASPDTGVRVASVRTAAAAPGKVTVKTSLLKVGGKSYLSARVTSAYGTARRFTVKQRVCAASTCRTVPVALTVGAGMTGWQERYLGTGSYRKSGAPGVSATTPPAVPAAPVPAPVPVPTVTVTVRETVRETVTVTATVTATVTAPAPVAGPAPGTEDTLCGAPANAYGFTFCATGARVYAPATEACLVFDCIDNFPKGEGYLVMCNDGKVSMSGGLPGVCSYHNGWSRDIYRFAT
;
A
#
# COMPACT_ATOMS: atom_id res chain seq x y z
N MET A 1 -67.81 -8.28 -47.40
CA MET A 1 -66.81 -9.15 -46.73
C MET A 1 -65.55 -8.33 -46.54
N ALA A 2 -65.34 -7.81 -45.32
CA ALA A 2 -64.19 -6.98 -44.98
C ALA A 2 -63.13 -7.85 -44.30
N VAL A 3 -61.90 -7.83 -44.83
CA VAL A 3 -60.74 -8.54 -44.29
C VAL A 3 -59.97 -7.57 -43.39
N LEU A 4 -59.92 -7.86 -42.08
CA LEU A 4 -59.01 -7.21 -41.14
C LEU A 4 -57.60 -7.79 -41.34
N ALA A 5 -56.61 -6.94 -41.58
CA ALA A 5 -55.20 -7.27 -41.48
C ALA A 5 -54.59 -6.52 -40.29
N ALA A 6 -54.11 -7.27 -39.29
CA ALA A 6 -53.41 -6.75 -38.13
C ALA A 6 -51.93 -6.53 -38.46
N PHE A 7 -51.45 -5.29 -38.33
CA PHE A 7 -50.02 -4.95 -38.37
C PHE A 7 -49.43 -5.07 -36.96
N GLY A 8 -48.56 -6.06 -36.76
CA GLY A 8 -47.75 -6.20 -35.56
C GLY A 8 -46.54 -5.27 -35.60
N MET A 9 -46.45 -4.40 -34.59
CA MET A 9 -45.26 -3.58 -34.30
C MET A 9 -44.24 -4.43 -33.53
N LEU A 10 -43.10 -4.74 -34.16
CA LEU A 10 -41.91 -5.24 -33.47
C LEU A 10 -41.02 -4.03 -33.13
N ALA A 11 -40.88 -3.75 -31.84
CA ALA A 11 -39.95 -2.76 -31.32
C ALA A 11 -38.53 -3.34 -31.30
N GLU A 12 -37.65 -2.78 -32.13
CA GLU A 12 -36.22 -3.10 -32.14
C GLU A 12 -35.54 -2.38 -30.97
N SER A 13 -35.26 -3.13 -29.90
CA SER A 13 -34.51 -2.66 -28.74
C SER A 13 -33.03 -2.56 -29.10
N SER A 14 -32.54 -1.35 -29.34
CA SER A 14 -31.12 -1.05 -29.51
C SER A 14 -30.39 -1.17 -28.17
N GLY A 15 -29.94 -2.39 -27.83
CA GLY A 15 -29.06 -2.63 -26.69
C GLY A 15 -27.68 -2.05 -26.94
N SER A 16 -27.39 -0.91 -26.31
CA SER A 16 -26.05 -0.32 -26.26
C SER A 16 -25.10 -1.26 -25.52
N ALA A 17 -24.29 -2.01 -26.26
CA ALA A 17 -23.24 -2.86 -25.71
C ALA A 17 -22.15 -1.97 -25.09
N SER A 18 -22.19 -1.84 -23.76
CA SER A 18 -21.09 -1.27 -22.98
C SER A 18 -19.83 -2.09 -23.24
N PRO A 19 -18.67 -1.49 -23.59
CA PRO A 19 -17.44 -2.24 -23.79
C PRO A 19 -17.00 -2.81 -22.44
N ASP A 20 -17.40 -4.05 -22.22
CA ASP A 20 -17.01 -4.86 -21.08
C ASP A 20 -15.47 -4.90 -21.08
N THR A 21 -14.87 -4.05 -20.24
CA THR A 21 -13.43 -3.98 -20.02
C THR A 21 -13.07 -5.15 -19.11
N GLY A 22 -13.45 -6.35 -19.55
CA GLY A 22 -13.30 -7.60 -18.84
C GLY A 22 -11.82 -7.89 -18.69
N VAL A 23 -11.28 -7.54 -17.53
CA VAL A 23 -9.95 -7.93 -17.10
C VAL A 23 -9.95 -9.45 -16.97
N ARG A 24 -9.63 -10.17 -18.05
CA ARG A 24 -9.42 -11.61 -18.02
C ARG A 24 -8.11 -11.90 -17.27
N VAL A 25 -8.21 -12.07 -15.96
CA VAL A 25 -7.08 -12.51 -15.13
C VAL A 25 -6.87 -14.01 -15.34
N ALA A 26 -5.99 -14.38 -16.27
CA ALA A 26 -5.49 -15.74 -16.37
C ALA A 26 -4.53 -16.01 -15.19
N SER A 27 -5.09 -16.40 -14.04
CA SER A 27 -4.32 -16.84 -12.86
C SER A 27 -3.59 -18.14 -13.18
N VAL A 28 -2.25 -18.13 -13.14
CA VAL A 28 -1.44 -19.35 -13.32
C VAL A 28 -0.22 -19.36 -12.40
N ARG A 29 -0.15 -20.47 -11.64
CA ARG A 29 0.93 -21.15 -10.91
C ARG A 29 2.01 -20.28 -10.25
N THR A 30 1.94 -20.28 -8.92
CA THR A 30 3.01 -19.92 -7.99
C THR A 30 4.22 -20.82 -8.22
N ALA A 31 5.40 -20.25 -8.47
CA ALA A 31 6.64 -21.00 -8.32
C ALA A 31 7.06 -20.94 -6.85
N ALA A 32 7.33 -22.11 -6.25
CA ALA A 32 7.89 -22.20 -4.92
C ALA A 32 9.33 -21.66 -4.98
N ALA A 33 9.59 -20.54 -4.32
CA ALA A 33 10.95 -20.12 -4.03
C ALA A 33 11.54 -21.03 -2.93
N ALA A 34 12.88 -21.07 -2.85
CA ALA A 34 13.66 -21.75 -1.81
C ALA A 34 13.07 -21.56 -0.39
N PRO A 35 13.30 -22.49 0.54
CA PRO A 35 12.33 -22.92 1.56
C PRO A 35 11.64 -21.77 2.30
N GLY A 36 10.37 -21.57 1.95
CA GLY A 36 9.29 -21.25 2.88
C GLY A 36 8.97 -19.78 3.15
N LYS A 37 9.83 -18.81 2.81
CA LYS A 37 9.63 -17.41 3.25
C LYS A 37 9.27 -16.40 2.17
N VAL A 38 9.23 -16.80 0.90
CA VAL A 38 8.88 -15.91 -0.21
C VAL A 38 7.90 -16.57 -1.15
N THR A 39 6.78 -15.91 -1.41
CA THR A 39 5.81 -16.31 -2.44
C THR A 39 5.83 -15.30 -3.56
N VAL A 40 6.04 -15.76 -4.81
CA VAL A 40 6.00 -14.89 -6.00
C VAL A 40 4.89 -15.31 -6.94
N LYS A 41 4.05 -14.35 -7.32
CA LYS A 41 2.98 -14.51 -8.30
C LYS A 41 3.20 -13.54 -9.46
N THR A 42 3.27 -14.05 -10.68
CA THR A 42 3.29 -13.23 -11.89
C THR A 42 1.99 -13.40 -12.65
N SER A 43 1.45 -12.32 -13.21
CA SER A 43 0.23 -12.33 -14.03
C SER A 43 0.40 -11.39 -15.22
N LEU A 44 -0.32 -11.67 -16.31
CA LEU A 44 -0.41 -10.75 -17.44
C LEU A 44 -1.76 -10.04 -17.39
N LEU A 45 -1.71 -8.72 -17.41
CA LEU A 45 -2.88 -7.85 -17.42
C LEU A 45 -3.00 -7.21 -18.81
N LYS A 46 -4.22 -7.08 -19.30
CA LYS A 46 -4.52 -6.38 -20.55
C LYS A 46 -5.44 -5.21 -20.25
N VAL A 47 -4.98 -4.00 -20.56
CA VAL A 47 -5.69 -2.74 -20.28
C VAL A 47 -5.64 -1.88 -21.53
N GLY A 48 -6.78 -1.61 -22.18
CA GLY A 48 -6.82 -0.77 -23.38
C GLY A 48 -5.89 -1.23 -24.52
N GLY A 49 -5.84 -2.54 -24.81
CA GLY A 49 -4.97 -3.11 -25.86
C GLY A 49 -3.47 -3.20 -25.49
N LYS A 50 -3.08 -2.67 -24.34
CA LYS A 50 -1.73 -2.73 -23.78
C LYS A 50 -1.58 -3.94 -22.86
N SER A 51 -0.43 -4.61 -22.93
CA SER A 51 -0.11 -5.74 -22.06
C SER A 51 0.88 -5.34 -20.97
N TYR A 52 0.63 -5.80 -19.75
CA TYR A 52 1.46 -5.55 -18.58
C TYR A 52 1.81 -6.86 -17.89
N LEU A 53 3.04 -6.96 -17.38
CA LEU A 53 3.45 -7.99 -16.44
C LEU A 53 3.27 -7.46 -15.01
N SER A 54 2.30 -8.01 -14.28
CA SER A 54 2.14 -7.79 -12.84
C SER A 54 2.98 -8.82 -12.10
N ALA A 55 3.88 -8.37 -11.22
CA ALA A 55 4.62 -9.22 -10.28
C ALA A 55 4.23 -8.87 -8.85
N ARG A 56 3.91 -9.88 -8.05
CA ARG A 56 3.63 -9.75 -6.62
C ARG A 56 4.57 -10.65 -5.85
N VAL A 57 5.18 -10.11 -4.80
CA VAL A 57 6.12 -10.80 -3.92
C VAL A 57 5.63 -10.62 -2.49
N THR A 58 5.25 -11.72 -1.85
CA THR A 58 4.93 -11.76 -0.42
C THR A 58 6.14 -12.31 0.33
N SER A 59 6.65 -11.52 1.28
CA SER A 59 7.83 -11.85 2.06
C SER A 59 7.46 -12.07 3.52
N ALA A 60 7.65 -13.29 4.01
CA ALA A 60 7.56 -13.62 5.43
C ALA A 60 8.86 -13.29 6.19
N TYR A 61 9.82 -12.60 5.56
CA TYR A 61 11.00 -12.12 6.26
C TYR A 61 10.65 -10.95 7.18
N GLY A 62 11.23 -10.93 8.38
CA GLY A 62 11.12 -9.82 9.33
C GLY A 62 11.96 -8.59 8.97
N THR A 63 12.55 -8.54 7.78
CA THR A 63 13.33 -7.39 7.30
C THR A 63 12.94 -7.01 5.88
N ALA A 64 13.06 -5.72 5.56
CA ALA A 64 12.83 -5.22 4.22
C ALA A 64 13.89 -5.75 3.24
N ARG A 65 13.46 -6.17 2.05
CA ARG A 65 14.35 -6.72 1.01
C ARG A 65 14.02 -6.16 -0.37
N ARG A 66 15.04 -6.09 -1.24
CA ARG A 66 14.86 -5.84 -2.66
C ARG A 66 14.80 -7.16 -3.39
N PHE A 67 13.75 -7.35 -4.17
CA PHE A 67 13.52 -8.50 -5.00
C PHE A 67 13.63 -8.12 -6.46
N THR A 68 14.31 -8.95 -7.25
CA THR A 68 14.29 -8.90 -8.69
C THR A 68 13.58 -10.15 -9.20
N VAL A 69 12.39 -9.95 -9.78
CA VAL A 69 11.60 -11.01 -10.40
C VAL A 69 11.88 -11.00 -11.90
N LYS A 70 12.38 -12.11 -12.45
CA LYS A 70 12.63 -12.32 -13.87
C LYS A 70 11.57 -13.27 -14.42
N GLN A 71 10.71 -12.79 -15.31
CA GLN A 71 9.69 -13.61 -15.98
C GLN A 71 9.98 -13.65 -17.48
N ARG A 72 10.02 -14.86 -18.07
CA ARG A 72 10.04 -15.00 -19.53
C ARG A 72 8.62 -14.79 -20.07
N VAL A 73 8.49 -13.89 -21.03
CA VAL A 73 7.24 -13.57 -21.73
C VAL A 73 7.46 -13.66 -23.23
N CYS A 74 6.46 -14.16 -23.96
CA CYS A 74 6.54 -14.37 -25.39
C CYS A 74 5.43 -13.59 -26.11
N ALA A 75 5.77 -13.02 -27.27
CA ALA A 75 4.83 -12.45 -28.23
C ALA A 75 5.07 -13.18 -29.57
N ALA A 76 4.03 -13.83 -30.10
CA ALA A 76 4.16 -14.78 -31.20
C ALA A 76 5.26 -15.83 -30.91
N SER A 77 6.25 -15.99 -31.79
CA SER A 77 7.38 -16.92 -31.65
C SER A 77 8.58 -16.33 -30.89
N THR A 78 8.56 -15.04 -30.55
CA THR A 78 9.68 -14.36 -29.92
C THR A 78 9.48 -14.26 -28.42
N CYS A 79 10.46 -14.73 -27.63
CA CYS A 79 10.44 -14.69 -26.17
C CYS A 79 11.55 -13.81 -25.62
N ARG A 80 11.28 -13.07 -24.55
CA ARG A 80 12.27 -12.30 -23.80
C ARG A 80 12.06 -12.41 -22.30
N THR A 81 13.12 -12.19 -21.53
CA THR A 81 13.06 -12.14 -20.07
C THR A 81 12.86 -10.71 -19.60
N VAL A 82 11.83 -10.48 -18.80
CA VAL A 82 11.49 -9.16 -18.26
C VAL A 82 11.82 -9.13 -16.77
N PRO A 83 12.75 -8.27 -16.33
CA PRO A 83 13.03 -8.04 -14.92
C PRO A 83 12.06 -7.00 -14.34
N VAL A 84 11.59 -7.25 -13.12
CA VAL A 84 10.80 -6.33 -12.30
C VAL A 84 11.47 -6.24 -10.93
N ALA A 85 11.89 -5.04 -10.54
CA ALA A 85 12.45 -4.77 -9.22
C ALA A 85 11.32 -4.36 -8.28
N LEU A 86 11.26 -4.98 -7.11
CA LEU A 86 10.29 -4.69 -6.05
C LEU A 86 11.03 -4.50 -4.73
N THR A 87 10.63 -3.51 -3.94
CA THR A 87 11.03 -3.41 -2.54
C THR A 87 9.85 -3.90 -1.70
N VAL A 88 10.10 -4.86 -0.82
CA VAL A 88 9.08 -5.43 0.06
C VAL A 88 9.51 -5.21 1.49
N GLY A 89 8.65 -4.58 2.29
CA GLY A 89 8.86 -4.39 3.73
C GLY A 89 8.83 -5.70 4.50
N ALA A 90 9.27 -5.66 5.76
CA ALA A 90 9.18 -6.79 6.68
C ALA A 90 7.72 -7.25 6.83
N GLY A 91 7.44 -8.54 6.56
CA GLY A 91 6.08 -9.10 6.66
C GLY A 91 5.05 -8.53 5.67
N MET A 92 5.47 -7.74 4.67
CA MET A 92 4.57 -7.11 3.71
C MET A 92 4.52 -7.87 2.37
N THR A 93 3.50 -7.56 1.57
CA THR A 93 3.46 -7.89 0.13
C THR A 93 3.85 -6.66 -0.67
N GLY A 94 4.81 -6.80 -1.59
CA GLY A 94 5.08 -5.78 -2.60
C GLY A 94 4.56 -6.20 -3.95
N TRP A 95 4.09 -5.25 -4.75
CA TRP A 95 3.64 -5.48 -6.11
C TRP A 95 4.12 -4.38 -7.06
N GLN A 96 4.32 -4.75 -8.32
CA GLN A 96 4.73 -3.84 -9.39
C GLN A 96 4.18 -4.33 -10.72
N GLU A 97 3.89 -3.39 -11.62
CA GLU A 97 3.49 -3.65 -12.99
C GLU A 97 4.53 -3.12 -13.96
N ARG A 98 4.87 -3.94 -14.96
CA ARG A 98 5.79 -3.57 -16.03
C ARG A 98 5.08 -3.63 -17.37
N TYR A 99 4.98 -2.50 -18.05
CA TYR A 99 4.45 -2.44 -19.40
C TYR A 99 5.32 -3.26 -20.36
N LEU A 100 4.66 -4.09 -21.18
CA LEU A 100 5.31 -4.95 -22.16
C LEU A 100 5.23 -4.40 -23.58
N GLY A 101 4.23 -3.58 -23.89
CA GLY A 101 3.93 -3.14 -25.25
C GLY A 101 2.47 -3.33 -25.61
N THR A 102 2.12 -2.89 -26.82
CA THR A 102 0.85 -3.22 -27.47
C THR A 102 0.91 -4.66 -27.99
N GLY A 103 -0.21 -5.37 -27.93
CA GLY A 103 -0.31 -6.74 -28.46
C GLY A 103 -0.61 -7.79 -27.40
N SER A 104 -0.55 -9.07 -27.78
CA SER A 104 -0.91 -10.21 -26.95
C SER A 104 0.34 -10.95 -26.50
N TYR A 105 0.64 -10.88 -25.20
CA TYR A 105 1.77 -11.58 -24.59
C TYR A 105 1.29 -12.83 -23.85
N ARG A 106 2.19 -13.81 -23.71
CA ARG A 106 1.97 -15.03 -22.91
C ARG A 106 3.12 -15.23 -21.94
N LYS A 107 2.83 -15.71 -20.72
CA LYS A 107 3.87 -16.14 -19.78
C LYS A 107 4.47 -17.45 -20.27
N SER A 108 5.78 -17.60 -20.13
CA SER A 108 6.48 -18.85 -20.40
C SER A 108 7.43 -19.17 -19.26
N GLY A 109 7.46 -20.43 -18.83
CA GLY A 109 8.32 -20.89 -17.74
C GLY A 109 7.97 -20.31 -16.35
N ALA A 110 8.67 -20.81 -15.34
CA ALA A 110 8.55 -20.32 -13.96
C ALA A 110 9.26 -18.96 -13.80
N PRO A 111 8.74 -18.04 -12.97
CA PRO A 111 9.47 -16.83 -12.61
C PRO A 111 10.74 -17.19 -11.83
N GLY A 112 11.88 -16.62 -12.24
CA GLY A 112 13.10 -16.60 -11.45
C GLY A 112 13.05 -15.43 -10.46
N VAL A 113 13.47 -15.66 -9.22
CA VAL A 113 13.45 -14.63 -8.17
C VAL A 113 14.83 -14.56 -7.54
N SER A 114 15.38 -13.36 -7.46
CA SER A 114 16.59 -13.07 -6.69
C SER A 114 16.22 -12.05 -5.62
N ALA A 115 16.68 -12.28 -4.40
CA ALA A 115 16.56 -11.32 -3.30
C ALA A 115 17.94 -10.81 -2.94
N THR A 116 18.09 -9.50 -2.87
CA THR A 116 19.29 -8.85 -2.38
C THR A 116 18.89 -8.05 -1.14
N THR A 117 19.54 -8.32 -0.02
CA THR A 117 19.41 -7.48 1.16
C THR A 117 19.92 -6.10 0.78
N PRO A 118 19.16 -5.01 1.00
CA PRO A 118 19.69 -3.67 0.85
C PRO A 118 21.01 -3.58 1.64
N PRO A 119 22.03 -2.88 1.12
CA PRO A 119 23.23 -2.65 1.89
C PRO A 119 22.83 -2.08 3.25
N ALA A 120 23.43 -2.61 4.32
CA ALA A 120 23.22 -2.06 5.64
C ALA A 120 23.54 -0.57 5.56
N VAL A 121 22.57 0.27 5.93
CA VAL A 121 22.84 1.71 6.06
C VAL A 121 23.98 1.80 7.06
N PRO A 122 25.13 2.42 6.70
CA PRO A 122 26.21 2.63 7.64
C PRO A 122 25.62 3.24 8.90
N ALA A 123 25.92 2.68 10.07
CA ALA A 123 25.46 3.24 11.33
C ALA A 123 25.82 4.73 11.30
N ALA A 124 24.81 5.60 11.44
CA ALA A 124 25.07 7.01 11.61
C ALA A 124 26.08 7.14 12.76
N PRO A 125 27.13 7.97 12.63
CA PRO A 125 28.09 8.14 13.70
C PRO A 125 27.30 8.47 14.97
N VAL A 126 27.45 7.62 15.99
CA VAL A 126 26.84 7.85 17.29
C VAL A 126 27.33 9.24 17.71
N PRO A 127 26.44 10.23 17.94
CA PRO A 127 26.88 11.54 18.39
C PRO A 127 27.71 11.33 19.66
N ALA A 128 28.87 11.98 19.72
CA ALA A 128 29.71 11.94 20.91
C ALA A 128 28.83 12.27 22.14
N PRO A 129 28.97 11.54 23.25
CA PRO A 129 28.15 11.78 24.43
C PRO A 129 28.28 13.25 24.83
N VAL A 130 27.17 13.98 24.75
CA VAL A 130 27.10 15.32 25.33
C VAL A 130 27.33 15.15 26.83
N PRO A 131 28.29 15.86 27.45
CA PRO A 131 28.54 15.74 28.88
C PRO A 131 27.24 16.03 29.63
N VAL A 132 26.69 15.00 30.28
CA VAL A 132 25.54 15.14 31.17
C VAL A 132 26.03 15.89 32.40
N PRO A 133 25.37 16.99 32.83
CA PRO A 133 25.74 17.66 34.07
C PRO A 133 25.60 16.67 35.24
N THR A 134 26.69 16.48 35.98
CA THR A 134 26.72 15.65 37.19
C THR A 134 25.83 16.27 38.26
N VAL A 135 24.64 15.71 38.48
CA VAL A 135 23.79 16.06 39.62
C VAL A 135 24.27 15.26 40.83
N THR A 136 24.87 15.94 41.80
CA THR A 136 25.27 15.35 43.08
C THR A 136 24.01 15.09 43.92
N VAL A 137 23.53 13.85 43.96
CA VAL A 137 22.45 13.45 44.86
C VAL A 137 23.05 13.03 46.20
N THR A 138 22.79 13.80 47.25
CA THR A 138 23.13 13.44 48.63
C THR A 138 22.15 12.38 49.11
N VAL A 139 22.56 11.11 49.11
CA VAL A 139 21.77 10.01 49.68
C VAL A 139 21.99 9.99 51.20
N ARG A 140 20.91 10.16 51.95
CA ARG A 140 20.88 9.93 53.40
C ARG A 140 20.47 8.49 53.64
N GLU A 141 21.40 7.64 54.10
CA GLU A 141 21.11 6.24 54.43
C GLU A 141 20.00 6.16 55.49
N THR A 142 18.94 5.42 55.18
CA THR A 142 17.97 4.94 56.16
C THR A 142 17.84 3.43 55.97
N VAL A 143 18.31 2.67 56.95
CA VAL A 143 18.16 1.22 57.06
C VAL A 143 16.69 0.88 57.31
N ARG A 144 16.07 0.01 56.49
CA ARG A 144 15.07 -0.99 56.93
C ARG A 144 14.64 -1.98 55.83
N GLU A 145 14.70 -3.25 56.22
CA GLU A 145 13.95 -4.45 55.84
C GLU A 145 13.58 -4.76 54.37
N THR A 146 14.03 -5.94 53.94
CA THR A 146 13.63 -6.63 52.72
C THR A 146 12.19 -7.13 52.82
N VAL A 147 11.27 -6.47 52.12
CA VAL A 147 9.91 -6.97 51.87
C VAL A 147 9.78 -7.30 50.39
N THR A 148 9.40 -8.54 50.08
CA THR A 148 9.10 -8.99 48.72
C THR A 148 7.79 -8.36 48.26
N VAL A 149 7.87 -7.35 47.38
CA VAL A 149 6.71 -6.70 46.77
C VAL A 149 6.43 -7.33 45.41
N THR A 150 5.27 -7.97 45.26
CA THR A 150 4.70 -8.35 43.97
C THR A 150 4.23 -7.07 43.26
N ALA A 151 5.03 -6.53 42.34
CA ALA A 151 4.65 -5.36 41.57
C ALA A 151 3.64 -5.73 40.47
N THR A 152 2.38 -5.36 40.65
CA THR A 152 1.42 -5.25 39.55
C THR A 152 1.80 -4.03 38.72
N VAL A 153 2.30 -4.23 37.51
CA VAL A 153 2.64 -3.14 36.59
C VAL A 153 1.35 -2.56 36.02
N THR A 154 0.80 -1.55 36.69
CA THR A 154 -0.19 -0.65 36.08
C THR A 154 0.58 0.29 35.18
N ALA A 155 0.64 -0.03 33.88
CA ALA A 155 1.19 0.87 32.88
C ALA A 155 0.37 2.17 32.86
N THR A 156 0.91 3.21 33.48
CA THR A 156 0.35 4.56 33.35
C THR A 156 0.79 5.06 31.97
N VAL A 157 -0.12 4.99 31.00
CA VAL A 157 0.07 5.61 29.68
C VAL A 157 0.26 7.10 29.94
N THR A 158 1.52 7.54 29.97
CA THR A 158 1.83 8.97 29.99
C THR A 158 1.48 9.47 28.60
N ALA A 159 0.37 10.21 28.50
CA ALA A 159 -0.01 10.88 27.27
C ALA A 159 1.20 11.69 26.77
N PRO A 160 1.64 11.49 25.51
CA PRO A 160 2.76 12.25 24.97
C PRO A 160 2.45 13.74 25.08
N ALA A 161 3.45 14.52 25.49
CA ALA A 161 3.36 15.97 25.54
C ALA A 161 2.85 16.49 24.18
N PRO A 162 1.92 17.45 24.15
CA PRO A 162 1.42 18.01 22.90
C PRO A 162 2.61 18.60 22.13
N VAL A 163 2.98 17.93 21.04
CA VAL A 163 3.92 18.48 20.08
C VAL A 163 3.28 19.77 19.57
N ALA A 164 3.98 20.89 19.72
CA ALA A 164 3.54 22.16 19.16
C ALA A 164 3.18 21.93 17.69
N GLY A 165 1.90 22.09 17.36
CA GLY A 165 1.40 21.88 16.02
C GLY A 165 2.17 22.77 15.03
N PRO A 166 2.42 22.29 13.80
CA PRO A 166 2.92 23.17 12.77
C PRO A 166 1.99 24.38 12.63
N ALA A 167 2.57 25.54 12.33
CA ALA A 167 1.81 26.76 12.05
C ALA A 167 0.68 26.43 11.06
N PRO A 168 -0.54 26.96 11.24
CA PRO A 168 -1.67 26.66 10.38
C PRO A 168 -1.27 26.88 8.92
N GLY A 169 -1.17 25.81 8.15
CA GLY A 169 -1.25 25.93 6.70
C GLY A 169 -2.61 26.55 6.42
N THR A 170 -2.65 27.62 5.65
CA THR A 170 -3.93 28.21 5.21
C THR A 170 -4.74 27.08 4.57
N GLU A 171 -6.01 26.91 4.98
CA GLU A 171 -6.86 25.76 4.59
C GLU A 171 -6.92 25.55 3.08
N ASP A 172 -6.73 26.62 2.30
CA ASP A 172 -6.59 26.60 0.84
C ASP A 172 -5.47 25.68 0.35
N THR A 173 -4.35 25.57 1.07
CA THR A 173 -3.23 24.71 0.67
C THR A 173 -3.51 23.23 0.90
N LEU A 174 -4.44 22.87 1.81
CA LEU A 174 -4.77 21.49 2.15
C LEU A 174 -5.91 20.91 1.31
N CYS A 175 -6.53 21.74 0.47
CA CYS A 175 -7.70 21.39 -0.36
C CYS A 175 -8.82 20.71 0.45
N GLY A 176 -9.07 21.23 1.66
CA GLY A 176 -10.07 20.70 2.58
C GLY A 176 -9.64 19.49 3.40
N ALA A 177 -8.35 19.08 3.37
CA ALA A 177 -7.83 18.14 4.35
C ALA A 177 -7.71 18.81 5.72
N PRO A 178 -7.95 18.09 6.83
CA PRO A 178 -7.70 18.61 8.18
C PRO A 178 -6.24 19.03 8.35
N ALA A 179 -6.00 20.08 9.13
CA ALA A 179 -4.65 20.50 9.49
C ALA A 179 -3.88 19.35 10.15
N ASN A 180 -2.70 19.04 9.62
CA ASN A 180 -1.92 17.91 10.09
C ASN A 180 -0.41 18.11 9.89
N ALA A 181 0.38 17.51 10.78
CA ALA A 181 1.84 17.62 10.76
C ALA A 181 2.53 16.72 9.73
N TYR A 182 1.78 15.84 9.07
CA TYR A 182 2.33 14.82 8.16
C TYR A 182 2.37 15.28 6.70
N GLY A 183 1.91 16.51 6.44
CA GLY A 183 1.80 17.10 5.11
C GLY A 183 0.77 16.39 4.23
N PHE A 184 -0.22 15.72 4.84
CA PHE A 184 -1.30 15.09 4.10
C PHE A 184 -2.25 16.16 3.54
N THR A 185 -2.63 16.00 2.28
CA THR A 185 -3.46 16.95 1.56
C THR A 185 -4.39 16.22 0.61
N PHE A 186 -5.55 16.83 0.33
CA PHE A 186 -6.46 16.36 -0.72
C PHE A 186 -6.19 17.03 -2.05
N CYS A 187 -5.20 17.92 -2.11
CA CYS A 187 -4.78 18.50 -3.37
C CYS A 187 -4.22 17.36 -4.22
N ALA A 188 -4.70 17.22 -5.46
CA ALA A 188 -4.21 16.24 -6.43
C ALA A 188 -2.79 16.56 -6.94
N THR A 189 -1.99 17.23 -6.10
CA THR A 189 -0.64 17.68 -6.31
C THR A 189 0.24 17.02 -5.26
N GLY A 190 1.23 16.25 -5.71
CA GLY A 190 2.16 15.57 -4.81
C GLY A 190 2.20 14.06 -5.02
N ALA A 191 2.84 13.37 -4.07
CA ALA A 191 3.02 11.93 -4.12
C ALA A 191 1.91 11.22 -3.36
N ARG A 192 1.41 10.11 -3.90
CA ARG A 192 0.50 9.20 -3.18
C ARG A 192 1.20 8.62 -1.95
N VAL A 193 0.45 8.48 -0.86
CA VAL A 193 0.99 8.03 0.43
C VAL A 193 0.88 6.50 0.53
N TYR A 194 1.98 5.79 0.28
CA TYR A 194 2.05 4.31 0.39
C TYR A 194 2.49 3.82 1.78
N ALA A 195 3.02 4.71 2.60
CA ALA A 195 3.47 4.42 3.95
C ALA A 195 3.06 5.59 4.86
N PRO A 196 1.78 5.65 5.27
CA PRO A 196 1.32 6.68 6.20
C PRO A 196 2.05 6.53 7.55
N ALA A 197 2.14 7.64 8.29
CA ALA A 197 2.57 7.58 9.69
C ALA A 197 1.59 6.70 10.49
N THR A 198 2.07 6.02 11.53
CA THR A 198 1.21 5.25 12.46
C THR A 198 0.08 6.09 13.03
N GLU A 199 0.35 7.39 13.19
CA GLU A 199 -0.57 8.39 13.72
C GLU A 199 -1.52 9.00 12.68
N ALA A 200 -1.55 8.50 11.43
CA ALA A 200 -2.47 9.02 10.42
C ALA A 200 -3.94 8.93 10.87
N CYS A 201 -4.27 7.92 11.66
CA CYS A 201 -5.61 7.72 12.22
C CYS A 201 -5.94 8.62 13.42
N LEU A 202 -4.99 9.43 13.89
CA LEU A 202 -5.28 10.52 14.84
C LEU A 202 -5.83 11.76 14.12
N VAL A 203 -5.51 11.91 12.84
CA VAL A 203 -5.91 13.05 12.00
C VAL A 203 -7.17 12.71 11.20
N PHE A 204 -7.26 11.47 10.72
CA PHE A 204 -8.35 10.98 9.89
C PHE A 204 -9.10 9.85 10.59
N ASP A 205 -10.40 9.75 10.36
CA ASP A 205 -11.19 8.60 10.79
C ASP A 205 -10.87 7.39 9.91
N CYS A 206 -9.98 6.52 10.38
CA CYS A 206 -9.57 5.32 9.65
C CYS A 206 -10.60 4.20 9.74
N ILE A 207 -10.66 3.36 8.70
CA ILE A 207 -11.39 2.08 8.77
C ILE A 207 -10.67 1.09 9.70
N ASP A 208 -11.39 0.13 10.28
CA ASP A 208 -10.83 -0.85 11.23
C ASP A 208 -9.64 -1.65 10.66
N ASN A 209 -9.69 -1.97 9.36
CA ASN A 209 -8.64 -2.76 8.71
C ASN A 209 -7.51 -1.91 8.12
N PHE A 210 -7.45 -0.61 8.45
CA PHE A 210 -6.47 0.33 7.92
C PHE A 210 -5.01 -0.15 8.02
N PRO A 211 -4.53 -0.68 9.17
CA PRO A 211 -3.12 -1.10 9.31
C PRO A 211 -2.72 -2.28 8.41
N LYS A 212 -3.70 -3.00 7.84
CA LYS A 212 -3.47 -4.17 6.98
C LYS A 212 -3.58 -3.86 5.48
N GLY A 213 -3.85 -2.61 5.11
CA GLY A 213 -3.99 -2.24 3.70
C GLY A 213 -2.66 -2.27 2.94
N GLU A 214 -2.72 -2.61 1.66
CA GLU A 214 -1.54 -2.77 0.78
C GLU A 214 -1.49 -1.73 -0.36
N GLY A 215 -2.41 -0.75 -0.36
CA GLY A 215 -2.53 0.30 -1.36
C GLY A 215 -1.83 1.60 -0.97
N TYR A 216 -2.32 2.70 -1.52
CA TYR A 216 -2.03 4.04 -1.00
C TYR A 216 -3.24 4.59 -0.25
N LEU A 217 -3.00 5.68 0.49
CA LEU A 217 -3.99 6.35 1.31
C LEU A 217 -5.09 6.99 0.45
N VAL A 218 -6.34 6.63 0.71
CA VAL A 218 -7.52 7.18 0.04
C VAL A 218 -8.60 7.51 1.06
N MET A 219 -9.45 8.46 0.72
CA MET A 219 -10.71 8.73 1.41
C MET A 219 -11.85 8.01 0.69
N CYS A 220 -12.64 7.27 1.45
CA CYS A 220 -13.86 6.62 1.02
C CYS A 220 -15.04 7.60 1.05
N ASN A 221 -16.16 7.24 0.41
CA ASN A 221 -17.33 8.14 0.31
C ASN A 221 -18.06 8.39 1.62
N ASP A 222 -17.91 7.51 2.60
CA ASP A 222 -18.41 7.73 3.97
C ASP A 222 -17.49 8.64 4.81
N GLY A 223 -16.44 9.20 4.22
CA GLY A 223 -15.46 10.07 4.88
C GLY A 223 -14.34 9.33 5.60
N LYS A 224 -14.38 8.00 5.68
CA LYS A 224 -13.33 7.21 6.32
C LYS A 224 -12.11 7.05 5.42
N VAL A 225 -10.95 6.85 6.02
CA VAL A 225 -9.68 6.70 5.31
C VAL A 225 -9.25 5.24 5.27
N SER A 226 -8.76 4.80 4.11
CA SER A 226 -8.39 3.42 3.82
C SER A 226 -7.02 3.34 3.14
N MET A 227 -6.29 2.26 3.39
CA MET A 227 -5.06 1.88 2.68
C MET A 227 -5.35 0.92 1.51
N SER A 228 -6.43 1.19 0.76
CA SER A 228 -6.87 0.35 -0.38
C SER A 228 -6.70 1.03 -1.75
N GLY A 229 -6.07 2.21 -1.80
CA GLY A 229 -5.84 2.95 -3.04
C GLY A 229 -5.10 2.13 -4.09
N GLY A 230 -5.61 2.14 -5.33
CA GLY A 230 -5.05 1.38 -6.45
C GLY A 230 -5.33 -0.12 -6.42
N LEU A 231 -6.07 -0.63 -5.44
CA LEU A 231 -6.51 -2.02 -5.38
C LEU A 231 -7.92 -2.17 -6.00
N PRO A 232 -8.23 -3.34 -6.60
CA PRO A 232 -9.60 -3.66 -6.99
C PRO A 232 -10.54 -3.65 -5.78
N GLY A 233 -11.71 -3.02 -5.92
CA GLY A 233 -12.67 -2.91 -4.81
C GLY A 233 -12.27 -1.89 -3.74
N VAL A 234 -11.47 -0.87 -4.09
CA VAL A 234 -11.15 0.25 -3.20
C VAL A 234 -12.42 0.80 -2.53
N CYS A 235 -12.39 0.87 -1.19
CA CYS A 235 -13.52 1.34 -0.38
C CYS A 235 -14.87 0.63 -0.65
N SER A 236 -14.88 -0.63 -1.11
CA SER A 236 -16.13 -1.32 -1.47
C SER A 236 -17.14 -1.45 -0.32
N TYR A 237 -16.67 -1.55 0.92
CA TYR A 237 -17.52 -1.58 2.13
C TYR A 237 -17.85 -0.19 2.69
N HIS A 238 -17.32 0.87 2.07
CA HIS A 238 -17.37 2.26 2.52
C HIS A 238 -17.90 3.17 1.41
N ASN A 239 -18.92 2.69 0.68
CA ASN A 239 -19.60 3.40 -0.41
C ASN A 239 -18.72 3.80 -1.61
N GLY A 240 -17.60 3.12 -1.79
CA GLY A 240 -16.66 3.34 -2.89
C GLY A 240 -15.63 4.43 -2.60
N TRP A 241 -14.72 4.59 -3.57
CA TRP A 241 -13.65 5.57 -3.52
C TRP A 241 -14.20 6.99 -3.71
N SER A 242 -13.74 7.93 -2.88
CA SER A 242 -14.05 9.35 -3.01
C SER A 242 -12.89 10.11 -3.64
N ARG A 243 -11.70 10.03 -3.04
CA ARG A 243 -10.50 10.73 -3.51
C ARG A 243 -9.21 10.13 -2.96
N ASP A 244 -8.11 10.44 -3.62
CA ASP A 244 -6.75 10.11 -3.17
C ASP A 244 -6.29 11.10 -2.10
N ILE A 245 -5.46 10.62 -1.17
CA ILE A 245 -4.75 11.49 -0.21
C ILE A 245 -3.27 11.52 -0.60
N TYR A 246 -2.75 12.73 -0.73
CA TYR A 246 -1.38 12.99 -1.15
C TYR A 246 -0.55 13.51 0.01
N ARG A 247 0.77 13.47 -0.16
CA ARG A 247 1.71 14.24 0.64
C ARG A 247 2.34 15.30 -0.25
N PHE A 248 2.49 16.53 0.27
CA PHE A 248 3.24 17.57 -0.44
C PHE A 248 4.65 17.09 -0.78
N ALA A 249 5.15 17.50 -1.94
CA ALA A 249 6.57 17.40 -2.22
C ALA A 249 7.27 18.44 -1.35
N THR A 250 8.00 17.98 -0.32
CA THR A 250 8.98 18.78 0.41
C THR A 250 10.17 19.09 -0.47
#